data_AF-A0A7S4K585-F1
#
_entry.id   AF-A0A7S4K585-F1
#
_cell.length_a   1.000
_cell.length_b   1.000
_cell.length_c   1.000
_cell.angle_alpha   90.00
_cell.angle_beta   90.00
_cell.angle_gamma   90.00
#
_symmetry.space_group_name_H-M   'P 1'
#
loop_
_entity.id
_entity.type
_entity.pdbx_description
1 polymer ?
#
loop_
_entity_poly.entity_id
_entity_poly.type
_entity_poly.pdbx_seq_one_letter_code
_entity_poly.pdbx_strand_id
1 'polypeptide(L)'
;QNLLYPIFYGRAELISNIGYVFACIAPIIVLPVVLWFVLASVLWPYNLKHIFKPMEGVHFDSGGVFWPTVSSQQLAALIVAQLALAAVHLLKASVRTAAFLGALTVAT
;
A
#
# COMPACT_ATOMS: atom_id res chain seq x y z
N GLN A 1 7.53 -22.25 5.16
CA GLN A 1 7.24 -20.80 5.21
C GLN A 1 5.98 -20.39 4.42
N ASN A 2 5.10 -21.33 4.09
CA ASN A 2 4.34 -21.25 2.84
C ASN A 2 2.84 -21.00 2.96
N LEU A 3 2.28 -20.54 4.09
CA LEU A 3 0.81 -20.57 4.20
C LEU A 3 0.06 -19.25 4.42
N LEU A 4 0.68 -18.14 4.79
CA LEU A 4 -0.09 -16.88 4.91
C LEU A 4 0.65 -15.58 4.55
N TYR A 5 1.98 -15.57 4.48
CA TYR A 5 2.75 -14.36 4.11
C TYR A 5 2.30 -13.71 2.80
N PRO A 6 2.19 -14.44 1.66
CA PRO A 6 1.74 -13.83 0.41
C PRO A 6 0.31 -13.29 0.47
N ILE A 7 -0.55 -13.90 1.28
CA ILE A 7 -1.95 -13.48 1.45
C ILE A 7 -2.04 -12.20 2.28
N PHE A 8 -1.33 -12.12 3.41
CA PHE A 8 -1.32 -10.91 4.24
C PHE A 8 -0.64 -9.74 3.51
N TYR A 9 0.45 -10.02 2.81
CA TYR A 9 1.18 -9.03 2.03
C TYR A 9 0.31 -8.45 0.91
N GLY A 10 -0.26 -9.31 0.05
CA GLY A 10 -1.12 -8.85 -1.04
C GLY A 10 -2.36 -8.09 -0.56
N ARG A 11 -2.90 -8.46 0.61
CA ARG A 11 -4.00 -7.70 1.24
C ARG A 11 -3.56 -6.32 1.72
N ALA A 12 -2.41 -6.22 2.38
CA ALA A 12 -1.86 -4.95 2.84
C ALA A 12 -1.58 -4.00 1.66
N GLU A 13 -0.99 -4.54 0.60
CA GLU A 13 -0.70 -3.81 -0.63
C GLU A 13 -1.97 -3.30 -1.31
N LEU A 14 -3.00 -4.15 -1.43
CA LEU A 14 -4.29 -3.75 -1.98
C LEU A 14 -4.95 -2.62 -1.17
N ILE A 15 -4.97 -2.75 0.16
CA ILE A 15 -5.59 -1.75 1.06
C ILE A 15 -4.83 -0.42 0.98
N SER A 16 -3.49 -0.47 0.92
CA SER A 16 -2.64 0.70 0.70
C SER A 16 -2.96 1.39 -0.63
N ASN A 17 -3.04 0.63 -1.71
CA ASN A 17 -3.33 1.14 -3.05
C ASN A 17 -4.73 1.77 -3.14
N ILE A 18 -5.73 1.16 -2.51
CA ILE A 18 -7.08 1.74 -2.38
C ILE A 18 -6.99 3.07 -1.63
N GLY A 19 -6.21 3.13 -0.54
CA GLY A 19 -5.95 4.36 0.20
C GLY A 19 -5.40 5.47 -0.70
N TYR A 20 -4.33 5.21 -1.46
CA TYR A 20 -3.72 6.22 -2.33
C TYR A 20 -4.64 6.72 -3.45
N VAL A 21 -5.36 5.80 -4.12
CA VAL A 21 -6.23 6.17 -5.24
C VAL A 21 -7.45 6.96 -4.78
N PHE A 22 -8.07 6.55 -3.68
CA PHE A 22 -9.34 7.13 -3.24
C PHE A 22 -9.19 8.27 -2.24
N ALA A 23 -8.03 8.48 -1.62
CA ALA A 23 -7.83 9.56 -0.63
C ALA A 23 -8.26 10.94 -1.15
N CYS A 24 -7.96 11.26 -2.42
CA CYS A 24 -8.30 12.54 -3.02
C CYS A 24 -9.73 12.62 -3.59
N ILE A 25 -10.37 11.48 -3.85
CA ILE A 25 -11.71 11.42 -4.47
C ILE A 25 -12.80 11.26 -3.41
N ALA A 26 -12.59 10.36 -2.45
CA ALA A 26 -13.52 10.00 -1.39
C ALA A 26 -12.74 9.89 -0.06
N PRO A 27 -12.51 11.03 0.64
CA PRO A 27 -11.65 11.07 1.82
C PRO A 27 -12.19 10.22 2.98
N ILE A 28 -13.48 9.90 2.98
CA ILE A 28 -14.09 9.01 3.98
C ILE A 28 -13.50 7.59 3.96
N ILE A 29 -12.93 7.15 2.83
CA ILE A 29 -12.27 5.83 2.68
C ILE A 29 -10.94 5.78 3.47
N VAL A 30 -10.32 6.93 3.78
CA VAL A 30 -9.08 6.97 4.56
C VAL A 30 -9.30 6.44 5.98
N LEU A 31 -10.47 6.69 6.59
CA LEU A 31 -10.78 6.20 7.93
C LEU A 31 -10.68 4.68 8.09
N PRO A 32 -11.43 3.85 7.31
CA PRO A 32 -11.31 2.40 7.42
C PRO A 32 -9.93 1.88 7.03
N VAL A 33 -9.22 2.53 6.10
CA VAL A 33 -7.84 2.16 5.73
C VAL A 33 -6.88 2.37 6.91
N VAL A 34 -6.92 3.53 7.57
CA VAL A 34 -6.10 3.83 8.75
C VAL A 34 -6.45 2.90 9.90
N LEU A 35 -7.74 2.67 10.16
CA LEU A 35 -8.19 1.73 11.20
C LEU A 35 -7.65 0.32 10.95
N TRP A 36 -7.64 -0.14 9.69
CA TRP A 36 -7.07 -1.43 9.33
C TRP A 36 -5.57 -1.49 9.63
N PHE A 37 -4.80 -0.46 9.29
CA PHE A 37 -3.37 -0.40 9.60
C PHE A 37 -3.08 -0.34 11.10
N VAL A 38 -3.90 0.37 11.88
CA VAL A 38 -3.80 0.43 13.35
C VAL A 38 -4.08 -0.95 13.96
N LEU A 39 -5.12 -1.64 13.51
CA LEU A 39 -5.40 -3.00 13.98
C LEU A 39 -4.29 -3.97 13.57
N ALA A 40 -3.80 -3.87 12.33
CA ALA A 40 -2.70 -4.70 11.84
C ALA A 40 -1.41 -4.49 12.65
N SER A 41 -1.09 -3.24 13.02
CA SER A 41 0.13 -2.94 13.78
C SER A 41 0.13 -3.51 15.20
N VAL A 42 -1.04 -3.73 15.79
CA VAL A 42 -1.18 -4.37 17.11
C VAL A 42 -1.32 -5.89 16.99
N LEU A 43 -2.17 -6.37 16.09
CA LEU A 43 -2.50 -7.79 15.96
C LEU A 43 -1.35 -8.60 15.35
N TRP A 44 -0.61 -8.04 14.39
CA TRP A 44 0.50 -8.73 13.74
C TRP A 44 1.63 -9.12 14.71
N PRO A 45 2.21 -8.21 15.52
CA PRO A 45 3.22 -8.59 16.49
C PRO A 45 2.68 -9.48 17.62
N TYR A 46 1.41 -9.33 18.01
CA TYR A 46 0.78 -10.26 18.97
C TYR A 46 0.70 -11.68 18.40
N ASN A 47 0.21 -11.83 17.17
CA ASN A 47 0.11 -13.12 16.50
C ASN A 47 1.50 -13.73 16.26
N LEU A 48 2.51 -12.92 15.89
CA LEU A 48 3.89 -13.37 15.73
C LEU A 48 4.48 -13.96 17.02
N LYS A 49 4.17 -13.38 18.18
CA LYS A 49 4.71 -13.84 19.47
C LYS A 49 3.98 -15.05 20.04
N HIS A 50 2.66 -15.10 19.89
CA HIS A 50 1.82 -16.05 20.65
C HIS A 50 1.22 -17.17 19.79
N ILE A 51 0.94 -16.92 18.52
CA ILE A 51 0.22 -17.86 17.64
C ILE A 51 1.19 -18.50 16.65
N PHE A 52 1.97 -17.67 15.97
CA PHE A 52 3.08 -18.08 15.11
C PHE A 52 4.33 -18.29 15.97
N LYS A 53 4.25 -19.11 17.04
CA LYS A 53 5.47 -19.67 17.62
C LYS A 53 6.33 -20.21 16.47
N PRO A 54 7.66 -20.00 16.46
CA PRO A 54 8.50 -20.52 15.40
C PRO A 54 8.26 -22.02 15.34
N MET A 55 7.50 -22.48 14.35
CA MET A 55 7.33 -23.90 14.08
C MET A 55 8.73 -24.44 13.95
N GLU A 56 9.09 -25.32 14.89
CA GLU A 56 10.37 -26.00 14.99
C GLU A 56 10.83 -26.38 13.58
N GLY A 57 11.85 -25.68 13.07
CA GLY A 57 12.50 -26.04 11.80
C GLY A 57 12.45 -25.04 10.64
N VAL A 58 11.71 -23.92 10.69
CA VAL A 58 11.78 -22.92 9.59
C VAL A 58 12.61 -21.70 10.01
N HIS A 59 13.93 -21.90 10.08
CA HIS A 59 14.97 -20.89 10.28
C HIS A 59 15.18 -20.01 9.04
N PHE A 60 14.13 -19.40 8.50
CA PHE A 60 14.29 -18.47 7.38
C PHE A 60 14.00 -17.05 7.85
N ASP A 61 15.06 -16.40 8.28
CA ASP A 61 15.14 -14.95 8.36
C ASP A 61 15.56 -14.43 6.98
N SER A 62 14.65 -13.70 6.32
CA SER A 62 14.95 -13.10 5.02
C SER A 62 15.81 -11.85 5.13
N GLY A 63 16.09 -11.33 6.34
CA GLY A 63 16.86 -10.10 6.56
C GLY A 63 16.25 -8.85 5.89
N GLY A 64 14.97 -8.89 5.51
CA GLY A 64 14.32 -7.78 4.80
C GLY A 64 14.57 -7.74 3.29
N VAL A 65 15.06 -8.83 2.68
CA VAL A 65 15.31 -8.92 1.22
C VAL A 65 14.11 -8.52 0.35
N PHE A 66 12.89 -8.67 0.85
CA PHE A 66 11.67 -8.29 0.12
C PHE A 66 11.32 -6.79 0.20
N TRP A 67 11.91 -6.03 1.13
CA TRP A 67 11.60 -4.62 1.34
C TRP A 67 11.79 -3.74 0.10
N PRO A 68 12.87 -3.88 -0.69
CA PRO A 68 13.03 -3.12 -1.93
C PRO A 68 11.88 -3.38 -2.92
N THR A 69 11.43 -4.63 -3.02
CA THR A 69 10.29 -5.01 -3.88
C THR A 69 8.99 -4.35 -3.40
N VAL A 70 8.74 -4.32 -2.09
CA VAL A 70 7.58 -3.62 -1.53
C VAL A 70 7.64 -2.14 -1.87
N SER A 71 8.80 -1.52 -1.65
CA SER A 71 8.97 -0.09 -1.87
C SER A 71 8.74 0.31 -3.33
N SER A 72 9.23 -0.49 -4.29
CA SER A 72 9.03 -0.23 -5.72
C SER A 72 7.58 -0.43 -6.15
N GLN A 73 6.89 -1.42 -5.58
CA GLN A 73 5.46 -1.62 -5.82
C GLN A 73 4.60 -0.48 -5.28
N GLN A 74 4.92 0.02 -4.08
CA GLN A 74 4.22 1.19 -3.51
C GLN A 74 4.46 2.45 -4.35
N LEU A 75 5.69 2.69 -4.83
CA LEU A 75 5.99 3.81 -5.74
C LEU A 75 5.20 3.69 -7.05
N ALA A 76 5.16 2.50 -7.65
CA ALA A 76 4.37 2.24 -8.85
C ALA A 76 2.87 2.51 -8.61
N ALA A 77 2.33 2.11 -7.45
CA ALA A 77 0.95 2.39 -7.09
C ALA A 77 0.67 3.90 -6.92
N LEU A 78 1.62 4.67 -6.36
CA LEU A 78 1.52 6.13 -6.27
C LEU A 78 1.49 6.78 -7.66
N ILE A 79 2.38 6.36 -8.57
CA ILE A 79 2.40 6.87 -9.94
C ILE A 79 1.06 6.60 -10.63
N VAL A 80 0.52 5.39 -10.49
CA VAL A 80 -0.81 5.02 -11.04
C VAL A 80 -1.91 5.89 -10.44
N ALA A 81 -1.90 6.15 -9.12
CA ALA A 81 -2.89 6.99 -8.47
C ALA A 81 -2.84 8.44 -8.98
N GLN A 82 -1.64 9.00 -9.17
CA GLN A 82 -1.45 10.35 -9.69
C GLN A 82 -1.89 10.47 -11.16
N LEU A 83 -1.58 9.46 -12.00
CA LEU A 83 -2.05 9.41 -13.39
C LEU A 83 -3.57 9.30 -13.48
N ALA A 84 -4.19 8.46 -12.63
CA ALA A 84 -5.64 8.35 -12.54
C ALA A 84 -6.28 9.68 -12.12
N LEU A 85 -5.70 10.37 -11.13
CA LEU A 85 -6.16 11.68 -10.69
C LEU A 85 -6.02 12.73 -11.81
N ALA A 86 -4.89 12.74 -12.52
CA ALA A 86 -4.66 13.64 -13.65
C ALA A 86 -5.69 13.43 -14.76
N ALA A 87 -6.04 12.17 -15.08
CA ALA A 87 -7.07 11.84 -16.05
C ALA A 87 -8.46 12.38 -15.63
N VAL A 88 -8.82 12.24 -14.35
CA VAL A 88 -10.09 12.79 -13.81
C VAL A 88 -10.13 14.31 -13.92
N HIS A 89 -9.02 15.01 -13.64
CA HIS A 89 -8.94 16.46 -13.78
C HIS A 89 -8.96 16.92 -15.24
N LEU A 90 -8.36 16.15 -16.16
CA LEU A 90 -8.41 16.41 -17.60
C LEU A 90 -9.84 16.35 -18.13
N LEU A 91 -10.62 15.35 -17.70
CA LEU A 91 -12.04 15.22 -18.04
C LEU A 91 -12.89 16.40 -17.54
N LYS A 92 -12.49 17.04 -16.44
CA LYS A 92 -13.12 18.25 -15.91
C LYS A 92 -12.59 19.55 -16.54
N ALA A 93 -11.86 19.47 -17.65
CA ALA A 93 -11.22 20.59 -18.35
C ALA A 93 -10.24 21.41 -17.48
N SER A 94 -9.69 20.81 -16.41
CA SER A 94 -8.76 21.46 -15.48
C SER A 94 -7.30 21.17 -15.87
N VAL A 95 -6.86 21.73 -17.01
CA VAL A 95 -5.56 21.43 -17.64
C VAL A 95 -4.37 21.86 -16.76
N ARG A 96 -4.49 22.97 -16.04
CA ARG A 96 -3.42 23.45 -15.13
C ARG A 96 -3.13 22.45 -14.02
N THR A 97 -4.18 21.90 -13.39
CA THR A 97 -4.04 20.92 -12.32
C THR A 97 -3.52 19.59 -12.86
N ALA A 98 -3.97 19.17 -14.04
CA ALA A 98 -3.44 17.97 -14.71
C ALA A 98 -1.93 18.10 -15.02
N ALA A 99 -1.47 19.27 -15.46
CA ALA A 99 -0.05 19.51 -15.72
C ALA A 99 0.81 19.45 -14.43
N PHE A 100 0.31 19.99 -13.31
CA PHE A 100 0.99 19.86 -12.01
C PHE A 100 1.07 18.40 -11.55
N LEU A 101 0.01 17.61 -11.75
CA LEU A 101 0.02 16.18 -11.42
C LEU A 101 0.97 15.37 -12.31
N GLY A 102 1.08 15.73 -13.59
CA GLY A 102 2.09 15.17 -14.48
C GLY A 102 3.52 15.46 -14.02
N ALA A 103 3.80 16.68 -13.57
CA ALA A 103 5.11 16.99 -12.98
C ALA A 103 5.38 16.18 -11.70
N LEU A 104 4.34 15.96 -10.88
CA LEU A 104 4.44 15.14 -9.67
C LEU A 104 4.77 13.67 -9.99
N THR A 105 4.18 13.10 -11.05
CA THR A 105 4.52 11.72 -11.49
C THR A 105 5.97 11.54 -11.91
N VAL A 106 6.63 12.59 -12.40
CA VAL A 106 8.05 12.54 -12.78
C VAL A 106 8.96 12.64 -11.55
N ALA A 107 8.49 13.31 -10.49
CA ALA A 107 9.24 13.48 -9.25
C ALA A 107 9.12 12.29 -8.28
N THR A 108 8.14 11.40 -8.50
CA THR A 108 7.85 10.23 -7.66
C THR A 108 8.65 9.02 -8.13
#